data_AF-A0A7J8CK86-F1
#
_entry.id   AF-A0A7J8CK86-F1
#
_cell.length_a   1.000
_cell.length_b   1.000
_cell.length_c   1.000
_cell.angle_alpha   90.00
_cell.angle_beta   90.00
_cell.angle_gamma   90.00
#
_symmetry.space_group_name_H-M   'P 1'
#
loop_
_entity.id
_entity.type
_entity.pdbx_description
1 polymer ?
#
loop_
_entity_poly.entity_id
_entity_poly.type
_entity_poly.pdbx_seq_one_letter_code
_entity_poly.pdbx_strand_id
1 'polypeptide(L)'
;MASSPDAAVSSPPAFLRSGSVYEPLKSIDLPRPDNETLWDKLDHYYKIVKSTLLVYQSPTTGLFPTKTCGGDPKAKIQDSLYCAAAAWALALAYRRIDDDKGRTHELEHSAIKCMRGVLYCYMRQADKVQQFKQDPRPATCLHSIFHVHTGDELLSYEEYGHLQINAVSLYLLYLVEMISSGLQIVYNTDEVSFIQNLVFCVERVYRVPDFGVWERGSKYNNGSTELHSSSVGLAKAALEAINGFNLFGNQGCSWSVIFVDLDAHNRNRQTLCSLLPRESRSHNTDAALLPCISYPAFALDDEALFNQTLDKVVRKLKGKYGFKRFLRDGYRTSLEDPNRRYYKPAEIKLFDGIECEFPIFFLYMMIDGVFRGNPKQVKEYQDLLSPVLHQTTEGYPVVPKYYYVPADFVEYEKRNPGSQKRFPSNCGRDGKLFLWGQALYVIAKLLADELVSPRDLDPAQRYIPPQEQRNVSMRFSNQGPLENDVVVHVALVAESQRLQVFLNTYGIQTQTPQQAEPIQIWPQQELVKAYFHLGINEKLGLSGRPDRPIGCLGTSKVLTRPCVFSGPFS
;
A
#
# COMPACT_ATOMS: atom_id res chain seq x y z
N MET A 1 7.61 6.42 93.64
CA MET A 1 6.47 5.55 93.25
C MET A 1 6.29 5.74 91.75
N ALA A 2 6.91 4.87 90.95
CA ALA A 2 6.23 3.85 90.11
C ALA A 2 5.42 4.53 88.98
N SER A 3 5.61 4.27 87.68
CA SER A 3 6.27 3.20 86.92
C SER A 3 6.16 3.56 85.43
N SER A 4 7.18 3.25 84.60
CA SER A 4 7.03 3.14 83.13
C SER A 4 6.33 1.80 82.78
N PRO A 5 5.77 1.56 81.57
CA PRO A 5 6.56 1.41 80.34
C PRO A 5 5.92 1.89 79.00
N ASP A 6 6.81 2.18 78.05
CA ASP A 6 6.76 2.06 76.58
C ASP A 6 5.45 2.26 75.80
N ALA A 7 5.45 3.31 74.95
CA ALA A 7 4.65 3.35 73.73
C ALA A 7 5.54 3.83 72.57
N ALA A 8 5.68 2.97 71.57
CA ALA A 8 6.48 3.17 70.38
C ALA A 8 5.85 4.20 69.40
N VAL A 9 6.74 5.04 68.88
CA VAL A 9 6.74 5.82 67.64
C VAL A 9 5.61 5.56 66.62
N SER A 10 4.89 6.62 66.22
CA SER A 10 4.50 6.81 64.81
C SER A 10 4.53 8.29 64.42
N SER A 11 5.46 8.61 63.52
CA SER A 11 5.63 9.92 62.89
C SER A 11 4.53 10.14 61.82
N PRO A 12 4.14 11.39 61.54
CA PRO A 12 3.06 11.69 60.60
C PRO A 12 3.46 11.29 59.16
N PRO A 13 2.52 10.84 58.32
CA PRO A 13 2.86 10.39 56.98
C PRO A 13 3.31 11.58 56.13
N ALA A 14 4.57 11.50 55.70
CA ALA A 14 5.18 12.39 54.74
C ALA A 14 4.42 12.29 53.40
N PHE A 15 3.95 13.43 52.89
CA PHE A 15 3.53 13.58 51.50
C PHE A 15 4.76 13.40 50.59
N LEU A 16 5.03 12.17 50.15
CA LEU A 16 5.97 11.89 49.08
C LEU A 16 5.23 11.95 47.73
N ARG A 17 5.20 13.15 47.13
CA ARG A 17 5.07 13.31 45.69
C ARG A 17 6.48 13.31 45.08
N SER A 18 6.86 12.21 44.45
CA SER A 18 7.94 12.17 43.47
C SER A 18 7.84 10.90 42.62
N GLY A 19 6.82 10.83 41.77
CA GLY A 19 6.87 10.01 40.57
C GLY A 19 7.32 10.89 39.43
N SER A 20 8.48 10.61 38.83
CA SER A 20 8.92 11.26 37.61
C SER A 20 7.87 11.08 36.51
N VAL A 21 7.56 12.13 35.75
CA VAL A 21 6.65 12.10 34.58
C VAL A 21 7.16 11.14 33.48
N TYR A 22 8.33 10.54 33.66
CA TYR A 22 9.08 9.77 32.66
C TYR A 22 9.33 8.30 33.00
N GLU A 23 8.73 7.73 34.05
CA GLU A 23 8.82 6.29 34.30
C GLU A 23 7.71 5.50 33.59
N PRO A 24 8.03 4.55 32.68
CA PRO A 24 7.06 3.58 32.23
C PRO A 24 6.76 2.63 33.39
N LEU A 25 5.50 2.58 33.81
CA LEU A 25 5.02 1.51 34.68
C LEU A 25 5.27 0.17 33.97
N LYS A 26 5.89 -0.77 34.70
CA LYS A 26 6.12 -2.15 34.25
C LYS A 26 4.80 -2.74 33.73
N SER A 27 4.84 -3.36 32.55
CA SER A 27 3.73 -4.17 32.03
C SER A 27 3.42 -5.26 33.04
N ILE A 28 2.27 -5.16 33.70
CA ILE A 28 1.67 -6.29 34.37
C ILE A 28 0.99 -7.06 33.24
N ASP A 29 1.54 -8.21 32.87
CA ASP A 29 0.79 -9.21 32.12
C ASP A 29 -0.42 -9.57 32.98
N LEU A 30 -1.59 -9.03 32.63
CA LEU A 30 -2.83 -9.45 33.24
C LEU A 30 -3.05 -10.91 32.84
N PRO A 31 -3.33 -11.81 33.80
CA PRO A 31 -3.60 -13.21 33.49
C PRO A 31 -4.80 -13.28 32.55
N ARG A 32 -4.58 -13.83 31.35
CA ARG A 32 -5.65 -14.09 30.38
C ARG A 32 -6.56 -15.16 30.99
N PRO A 33 -7.86 -14.89 31.18
CA PRO A 33 -8.78 -15.95 31.55
C PRO A 33 -8.89 -16.93 30.37
N ASP A 34 -8.71 -18.23 30.63
CA ASP A 34 -8.74 -19.31 29.63
C ASP A 34 -10.10 -19.50 28.90
N ASN A 35 -11.07 -18.59 29.10
CA ASN A 35 -12.45 -18.65 28.62
C ASN A 35 -12.91 -17.39 27.85
N GLU A 36 -12.02 -16.67 27.16
CA GLU A 36 -12.48 -15.59 26.25
C GLU A 36 -13.16 -16.17 25.00
N THR A 37 -14.41 -15.78 24.77
CA THR A 37 -15.12 -16.16 23.55
C THR A 37 -14.57 -15.43 22.32
N LEU A 38 -14.81 -15.95 21.11
CA LEU A 38 -14.45 -15.25 19.86
C LEU A 38 -15.08 -13.85 19.81
N TRP A 39 -16.30 -13.70 20.34
CA TRP A 39 -16.98 -12.43 20.43
C TRP A 39 -16.24 -11.45 21.34
N ASP A 40 -15.76 -11.88 22.50
CA ASP A 40 -15.01 -11.02 23.44
C ASP A 40 -13.71 -10.50 22.82
N LYS A 41 -12.98 -11.37 22.11
CA LYS A 41 -11.76 -11.00 21.39
C LYS A 41 -12.03 -9.95 20.31
N LEU A 42 -13.07 -10.17 19.50
CA LEU A 42 -13.44 -9.21 18.47
C LEU A 42 -13.97 -7.90 19.07
N ASP A 43 -14.74 -7.96 20.15
CA ASP A 43 -15.22 -6.78 20.88
C ASP A 43 -14.08 -5.94 21.43
N HIS A 44 -13.01 -6.57 21.90
CA HIS A 44 -11.78 -5.88 22.28
C HIS A 44 -11.18 -5.10 21.11
N TYR A 45 -11.00 -5.74 19.94
CA TYR A 45 -10.47 -5.06 18.75
C TYR A 45 -11.40 -3.98 18.21
N TYR A 46 -12.71 -4.19 18.26
CA TYR A 46 -13.70 -3.17 17.89
C TYR A 46 -13.58 -1.93 18.77
N LYS A 47 -13.42 -2.08 20.09
CA LYS A 47 -13.19 -0.95 20.99
C LYS A 47 -11.88 -0.20 20.68
N ILE A 48 -10.81 -0.93 20.34
CA ILE A 48 -9.54 -0.32 19.88
C ILE A 48 -9.76 0.48 18.60
N VAL A 49 -10.39 -0.11 17.58
CA VAL A 49 -10.64 0.55 16.29
C VAL A 49 -11.54 1.78 16.47
N LYS A 50 -12.61 1.69 17.27
CA LYS A 50 -13.49 2.82 17.56
C LYS A 50 -12.75 3.97 18.25
N SER A 51 -11.90 3.67 19.23
CA SER A 51 -11.27 4.68 20.08
C SER A 51 -9.97 5.25 19.50
N THR A 52 -9.27 4.50 18.64
CA THR A 52 -7.95 4.90 18.13
C THR A 52 -7.95 5.26 16.64
N LEU A 53 -8.95 4.81 15.86
CA LEU A 53 -9.07 5.07 14.43
C LEU A 53 -10.37 5.80 14.08
N LEU A 54 -11.53 5.17 14.27
CA LEU A 54 -12.80 5.66 13.71
C LEU A 54 -13.30 6.95 14.35
N VAL A 55 -12.90 7.26 15.58
CA VAL A 55 -13.17 8.57 16.20
C VAL A 55 -12.60 9.74 15.38
N TYR A 56 -11.57 9.50 14.57
CA TYR A 56 -10.94 10.51 13.72
C TYR A 56 -11.43 10.48 12.26
N GLN A 57 -12.28 9.53 11.90
CA GLN A 57 -12.78 9.45 10.53
C GLN A 57 -13.69 10.65 10.23
N SER A 58 -13.44 11.33 9.12
CA SER A 58 -14.26 12.44 8.67
C SER A 58 -15.69 11.98 8.36
N PRO A 59 -16.73 12.61 8.95
CA PRO A 59 -18.11 12.23 8.70
C PRO A 59 -18.59 12.65 7.30
N THR A 60 -17.88 13.53 6.60
CA THR A 60 -18.23 13.98 5.25
C THR A 60 -17.56 13.13 4.19
N THR A 61 -16.22 13.12 4.16
CA THR A 61 -15.43 12.45 3.13
C THR A 61 -15.09 11.00 3.48
N GLY A 62 -15.08 10.62 4.75
CA GLY A 62 -14.52 9.33 5.19
C GLY A 62 -12.99 9.28 5.31
N LEU A 63 -12.28 10.37 4.97
CA LEU A 63 -10.81 10.44 5.08
C LEU A 63 -10.36 10.52 6.55
N PHE A 64 -9.09 10.22 6.78
CA PHE A 64 -8.45 10.27 8.09
C PHE A 64 -7.39 11.37 8.14
N PRO A 65 -7.31 12.16 9.23
CA PRO A 65 -6.35 13.24 9.36
C PRO A 65 -4.93 12.69 9.65
N THR A 66 -3.92 13.43 9.21
CA THR A 66 -2.50 13.11 9.46
C THR A 66 -2.09 13.36 10.92
N LYS A 67 -2.84 14.16 11.66
CA LYS A 67 -2.67 14.40 13.09
C LYS A 67 -4.02 14.32 13.80
N THR A 68 -4.02 13.69 14.97
CA THR A 68 -5.21 13.51 15.81
C THR A 68 -5.44 14.66 16.80
N CYS A 69 -4.53 15.63 16.87
CA CYS A 69 -4.62 16.78 17.76
C CYS A 69 -4.28 18.07 17.02
N GLY A 70 -4.76 19.21 17.53
CA GLY A 70 -4.40 20.53 17.02
C GLY A 70 -5.08 20.94 15.71
N GLY A 71 -6.17 20.25 15.33
CA GLY A 71 -7.03 20.66 14.21
C GLY A 71 -6.36 20.66 12.84
N ASP A 72 -5.35 19.82 12.60
CA ASP A 72 -4.66 19.76 11.30
C ASP A 72 -5.62 19.24 10.22
N PRO A 73 -5.96 20.07 9.22
CA PRO A 73 -6.95 19.69 8.21
C PRO A 73 -6.40 18.71 7.16
N LYS A 74 -5.14 18.30 7.23
CA LYS A 74 -4.52 17.44 6.20
C LYS A 74 -4.91 15.98 6.37
N ALA A 75 -5.41 15.36 5.31
CA ALA A 75 -5.54 13.92 5.16
C ALA A 75 -4.57 13.41 4.08
N LYS A 76 -3.71 12.46 4.43
CA LYS A 76 -2.85 11.76 3.47
C LYS A 76 -3.58 10.53 2.95
N ILE A 77 -3.55 10.32 1.64
CA ILE A 77 -4.24 9.18 1.01
C ILE A 77 -3.74 7.86 1.58
N GLN A 78 -2.42 7.64 1.63
CA GLN A 78 -1.84 6.40 2.15
C GLN A 78 -2.31 6.06 3.58
N ASP A 79 -2.27 7.03 4.49
CA ASP A 79 -2.69 6.84 5.89
C ASP A 79 -4.18 6.48 5.95
N SER A 80 -5.01 7.16 5.14
CA SER A 80 -6.45 6.88 5.04
C SER A 80 -6.73 5.47 4.51
N LEU A 81 -5.98 5.01 3.50
CA LEU A 81 -6.12 3.67 2.94
C LEU A 81 -5.80 2.58 3.95
N TYR A 82 -4.74 2.73 4.75
CA TYR A 82 -4.44 1.77 5.81
C TYR A 82 -5.52 1.78 6.91
N CYS A 83 -6.06 2.95 7.28
CA CYS A 83 -7.17 3.02 8.23
C CYS A 83 -8.43 2.29 7.70
N ALA A 84 -8.75 2.47 6.43
CA ALA A 84 -9.83 1.73 5.78
C ALA A 84 -9.55 0.22 5.77
N ALA A 85 -8.31 -0.19 5.47
CA ALA A 85 -7.90 -1.59 5.49
C ALA A 85 -8.02 -2.22 6.88
N ALA A 86 -7.74 -1.48 7.96
CA ALA A 86 -7.91 -1.97 9.33
C ALA A 86 -9.38 -2.16 9.72
N ALA A 87 -10.26 -1.21 9.36
CA ALA A 87 -11.69 -1.33 9.56
C ALA A 87 -12.25 -2.52 8.76
N TRP A 88 -11.84 -2.66 7.49
CA TRP A 88 -12.20 -3.77 6.63
C TRP A 88 -11.72 -5.12 7.17
N ALA A 89 -10.46 -5.23 7.61
CA ALA A 89 -9.92 -6.45 8.20
C ALA A 89 -10.73 -6.92 9.42
N LEU A 90 -11.10 -5.98 10.30
CA LEU A 90 -11.93 -6.31 11.46
C LEU A 90 -13.36 -6.70 11.03
N ALA A 91 -13.92 -6.06 10.00
CA ALA A 91 -15.23 -6.44 9.47
C ALA A 91 -15.22 -7.89 8.94
N LEU A 92 -14.17 -8.27 8.20
CA LEU A 92 -14.00 -9.64 7.72
C LEU A 92 -13.91 -10.65 8.87
N ALA A 93 -13.29 -10.28 9.98
CA ALA A 93 -13.25 -11.11 11.17
C ALA A 93 -14.66 -11.31 11.77
N TYR A 94 -15.47 -10.25 11.81
CA TYR A 94 -16.86 -10.29 12.31
C TYR A 94 -17.80 -11.11 11.42
N ARG A 95 -17.58 -11.18 10.11
CA ARG A 95 -18.37 -12.05 9.19
C ARG A 95 -18.36 -13.53 9.57
N ARG A 96 -17.43 -13.96 10.43
CA ARG A 96 -17.33 -15.33 10.93
C ARG A 96 -18.27 -15.61 12.11
N ILE A 97 -19.01 -14.61 12.59
CA ILE A 97 -20.00 -14.71 13.66
C ILE A 97 -21.39 -14.42 13.11
N ASP A 98 -22.41 -15.16 13.57
CA ASP A 98 -23.80 -14.99 13.15
C ASP A 98 -24.46 -13.71 13.69
N ASP A 99 -24.31 -13.40 14.99
CA ASP A 99 -24.79 -12.16 15.62
C ASP A 99 -23.62 -11.23 15.98
N ASP A 100 -23.30 -10.34 15.05
CA ASP A 100 -22.25 -9.33 15.18
C ASP A 100 -22.76 -8.00 15.78
N LYS A 101 -24.05 -7.93 16.15
CA LYS A 101 -24.75 -6.71 16.61
C LYS A 101 -24.61 -5.52 15.66
N GLY A 102 -24.51 -5.77 14.35
CA GLY A 102 -24.41 -4.74 13.30
C GLY A 102 -23.01 -4.15 13.11
N ARG A 103 -21.98 -4.69 13.76
CA ARG A 103 -20.60 -4.17 13.70
C ARG A 103 -19.93 -4.37 12.34
N THR A 104 -20.22 -5.48 11.66
CA THR A 104 -19.74 -5.73 10.29
C THR A 104 -20.21 -4.60 9.39
N HIS A 105 -21.52 -4.31 9.40
CA HIS A 105 -22.09 -3.25 8.56
C HIS A 105 -21.43 -1.89 8.85
N GLU A 106 -21.26 -1.51 10.11
CA GLU A 106 -20.59 -0.26 10.47
C GLU A 106 -19.15 -0.19 9.94
N LEU A 107 -18.36 -1.23 10.18
CA LEU A 107 -16.95 -1.29 9.80
C LEU A 107 -16.76 -1.33 8.28
N GLU A 108 -17.57 -2.10 7.56
CA GLU A 108 -17.58 -2.15 6.09
C GLU A 108 -17.94 -0.79 5.51
N HIS A 109 -19.00 -0.16 6.00
CA HIS A 109 -19.42 1.14 5.50
C HIS A 109 -18.42 2.25 5.87
N SER A 110 -17.68 2.11 6.97
CA SER A 110 -16.55 2.99 7.28
C SER A 110 -15.43 2.85 6.25
N ALA A 111 -15.04 1.62 5.90
CA ALA A 111 -14.03 1.36 4.87
C ALA A 111 -14.48 1.86 3.48
N ILE A 112 -15.71 1.52 3.07
CA ILE A 112 -16.33 1.98 1.81
C ILE A 112 -16.33 3.50 1.75
N LYS A 113 -16.75 4.17 2.82
CA LYS A 113 -16.80 5.64 2.87
C LYS A 113 -15.43 6.25 2.66
N CYS A 114 -14.38 5.73 3.30
CA CYS A 114 -13.02 6.19 3.08
C CYS A 114 -12.56 5.99 1.63
N MET A 115 -12.76 4.79 1.07
CA MET A 115 -12.37 4.48 -0.31
C MET A 115 -13.10 5.37 -1.33
N ARG A 116 -14.39 5.64 -1.10
CA ARG A 116 -15.18 6.58 -1.90
C ARG A 116 -14.74 8.03 -1.71
N GLY A 117 -14.32 8.41 -0.50
CA GLY A 117 -13.71 9.70 -0.22
C GLY A 117 -12.44 9.94 -1.03
N VAL A 118 -11.56 8.94 -1.10
CA VAL A 118 -10.35 8.99 -1.94
C VAL A 118 -10.72 9.10 -3.42
N LEU A 119 -11.69 8.30 -3.89
CA LEU A 119 -12.18 8.38 -5.27
C LEU A 119 -12.72 9.78 -5.59
N TYR A 120 -13.52 10.34 -4.70
CA TYR A 120 -14.06 11.70 -4.83
C TYR A 120 -12.95 12.74 -4.96
N CYS A 121 -11.91 12.67 -4.12
CA CYS A 121 -10.76 13.57 -4.20
C CYS A 121 -10.03 13.46 -5.55
N TYR A 122 -9.78 12.23 -6.01
CA TYR A 122 -9.12 12.01 -7.30
C TYR A 122 -9.97 12.41 -8.50
N MET A 123 -11.28 12.13 -8.50
CA MET A 123 -12.17 12.50 -9.61
C MET A 123 -12.25 14.01 -9.82
N ARG A 124 -12.09 14.80 -8.75
CA ARG A 124 -11.99 16.27 -8.85
C ARG A 124 -10.70 16.74 -9.53
N GLN A 125 -9.74 15.86 -9.73
CA GLN A 125 -8.47 16.09 -10.43
C GLN A 125 -8.43 15.41 -11.81
N ALA A 126 -9.58 15.18 -12.45
CA ALA A 126 -9.65 14.51 -13.75
C ALA A 126 -8.85 15.22 -14.85
N ASP A 127 -8.75 16.55 -14.80
CA ASP A 127 -7.90 17.35 -15.67
C ASP A 127 -6.40 17.04 -15.48
N LYS A 128 -5.95 16.88 -14.23
CA LYS A 128 -4.58 16.44 -13.91
C LYS A 128 -4.32 15.03 -14.40
N VAL A 129 -5.27 14.10 -14.22
CA VAL A 129 -5.18 12.73 -14.77
C VAL A 129 -5.02 12.76 -16.29
N GLN A 130 -5.82 13.57 -16.98
CA GLN A 130 -5.77 13.74 -18.43
C GLN A 130 -4.40 14.26 -18.90
N GLN A 131 -3.81 15.21 -18.17
CA GLN A 131 -2.49 15.76 -18.48
C GLN A 131 -1.36 14.79 -18.14
N PHE A 132 -1.41 14.16 -16.96
CA PHE A 132 -0.37 13.26 -16.47
C PHE A 132 -0.18 12.04 -17.36
N LYS A 133 -1.26 11.45 -17.90
CA LYS A 133 -1.14 10.28 -18.79
C LYS A 133 -0.41 10.61 -20.09
N GLN A 134 -0.42 11.87 -20.54
CA GLN A 134 0.34 12.33 -21.71
C GLN A 134 1.78 12.62 -21.30
N ASP A 135 1.96 13.47 -20.30
CA ASP A 135 3.25 13.95 -19.83
C ASP A 135 3.36 13.88 -18.28
N PRO A 136 3.88 12.77 -17.74
CA PRO A 136 4.03 12.57 -16.30
C PRO A 136 5.10 13.49 -15.71
N ARG A 137 4.68 14.51 -14.96
CA ARG A 137 5.57 15.46 -14.27
C ARG A 137 4.98 15.89 -12.92
N PRO A 138 5.79 16.43 -11.99
CA PRO A 138 5.28 16.91 -10.69
C PRO A 138 4.16 17.96 -10.80
N ALA A 139 4.22 18.86 -11.77
CA ALA A 139 3.20 19.91 -11.94
C ALA A 139 1.82 19.38 -12.37
N THR A 140 1.76 18.20 -13.00
CA THR A 140 0.53 17.57 -13.51
C THR A 140 0.11 16.35 -12.70
N CYS A 141 0.78 16.06 -11.59
CA CYS A 141 0.51 14.86 -10.80
C CYS A 141 -0.79 14.97 -9.98
N LEU A 142 -1.38 13.82 -9.65
CA LEU A 142 -2.44 13.78 -8.65
C LEU A 142 -1.88 14.17 -7.28
N HIS A 143 -2.68 14.87 -6.49
CA HIS A 143 -2.29 15.17 -5.13
C HIS A 143 -2.46 13.96 -4.23
N SER A 144 -1.55 13.82 -3.26
CA SER A 144 -1.56 12.77 -2.24
C SER A 144 -2.02 13.25 -0.86
N ILE A 145 -2.29 14.56 -0.72
CA ILE A 145 -2.85 15.18 0.49
C ILE A 145 -4.03 16.06 0.11
N PHE A 146 -5.10 15.95 0.88
CA PHE A 146 -6.33 16.72 0.73
C PHE A 146 -6.82 17.28 2.06
N HIS A 147 -7.76 18.20 2.01
CA HIS A 147 -8.49 18.65 3.19
C HIS A 147 -9.42 17.55 3.70
N VAL A 148 -9.28 17.16 4.97
CA VAL A 148 -9.95 15.99 5.58
C VAL A 148 -11.48 16.09 5.53
N HIS A 149 -12.06 17.29 5.62
CA HIS A 149 -13.52 17.45 5.64
C HIS A 149 -14.17 17.81 4.31
N THR A 150 -13.40 18.31 3.34
CA THR A 150 -13.95 18.80 2.06
C THR A 150 -13.41 18.04 0.85
N GLY A 151 -12.27 17.36 1.00
CA GLY A 151 -11.57 16.73 -0.11
C GLY A 151 -10.91 17.72 -1.07
N ASP A 152 -10.79 18.99 -0.68
CA ASP A 152 -10.13 20.02 -1.48
C ASP A 152 -8.62 19.83 -1.51
N GLU A 153 -7.99 20.35 -2.57
CA GLU A 153 -6.54 20.48 -2.62
C GLU A 153 -6.06 21.47 -1.56
N LEU A 154 -5.08 21.08 -0.76
CA LEU A 154 -4.60 21.88 0.37
C LEU A 154 -3.23 22.50 0.14
N LEU A 155 -2.34 21.74 -0.51
CA LEU A 155 -0.97 22.15 -0.82
C LEU A 155 -0.79 22.07 -2.33
N SER A 156 0.02 22.97 -2.87
CA SER A 156 0.47 22.89 -4.26
C SER A 156 1.62 21.87 -4.41
N TYR A 157 1.92 21.48 -5.66
CA TYR A 157 3.08 20.62 -5.96
C TYR A 157 4.42 21.30 -5.60
N GLU A 158 4.46 22.63 -5.53
CA GLU A 158 5.64 23.41 -5.12
C GLU A 158 5.86 23.35 -3.62
N GLU A 159 4.82 23.08 -2.82
CA GLU A 159 4.88 23.00 -1.36
C GLU A 159 4.97 21.56 -0.86
N TYR A 160 4.50 20.59 -1.65
CA TYR A 160 4.44 19.18 -1.25
C TYR A 160 4.87 18.21 -2.35
N GLY A 161 5.52 17.10 -1.95
CA GLY A 161 5.92 16.04 -2.87
C GLY A 161 4.73 15.18 -3.29
N HIS A 162 3.81 15.74 -4.08
CA HIS A 162 2.54 15.10 -4.45
C HIS A 162 2.69 13.91 -5.40
N LEU A 163 3.68 13.94 -6.29
CA LEU A 163 3.94 12.84 -7.21
C LEU A 163 4.38 11.59 -6.43
N GLN A 164 3.38 10.78 -6.06
CA GLN A 164 3.49 9.56 -5.25
C GLN A 164 2.70 8.46 -5.93
N ILE A 165 3.37 7.74 -6.83
CA ILE A 165 2.71 6.71 -7.62
C ILE A 165 2.29 5.55 -6.72
N ASN A 166 3.08 5.27 -5.68
CA ASN A 166 2.74 4.33 -4.63
C ASN A 166 1.35 4.59 -4.00
N ALA A 167 0.93 5.84 -3.79
CA ALA A 167 -0.37 6.13 -3.18
C ALA A 167 -1.55 5.79 -4.12
N VAL A 168 -1.41 6.10 -5.41
CA VAL A 168 -2.41 5.73 -6.44
C VAL A 168 -2.45 4.22 -6.62
N SER A 169 -1.29 3.56 -6.67
CA SER A 169 -1.19 2.10 -6.77
C SER A 169 -1.79 1.40 -5.55
N LEU A 170 -1.54 1.89 -4.34
CA LEU A 170 -2.14 1.34 -3.12
C LEU A 170 -3.67 1.44 -3.14
N TYR A 171 -4.21 2.55 -3.64
CA TYR A 171 -5.65 2.72 -3.79
C TYR A 171 -6.24 1.69 -4.75
N LEU A 172 -5.64 1.51 -5.94
CA LEU A 172 -6.07 0.51 -6.92
C LEU A 172 -5.98 -0.91 -6.35
N LEU A 173 -4.93 -1.20 -5.57
CA LEU A 173 -4.74 -2.49 -4.92
C LEU A 173 -5.87 -2.79 -3.94
N TYR A 174 -6.09 -1.91 -2.96
CA TYR A 174 -7.15 -2.10 -1.97
C TYR A 174 -8.55 -2.03 -2.56
N LEU A 175 -8.75 -1.28 -3.66
CA LEU A 175 -9.99 -1.28 -4.40
C LEU A 175 -10.33 -2.69 -4.90
N VAL A 176 -9.35 -3.39 -5.50
CA VAL A 176 -9.52 -4.78 -5.95
C VAL A 176 -9.75 -5.70 -4.77
N GLU A 177 -8.95 -5.64 -3.70
CA GLU A 177 -9.11 -6.54 -2.54
C GLU A 177 -10.49 -6.40 -1.88
N MET A 178 -10.91 -5.15 -1.63
CA MET A 178 -12.16 -4.87 -0.94
C MET A 178 -13.37 -5.28 -1.80
N ILE A 179 -13.36 -4.98 -3.11
CA ILE A 179 -14.44 -5.42 -4.01
C ILE A 179 -14.43 -6.95 -4.16
N SER A 180 -13.26 -7.59 -4.18
CA SER A 180 -13.13 -9.05 -4.21
C SER A 180 -13.70 -9.72 -2.97
N SER A 181 -13.64 -9.04 -1.81
CA SER A 181 -14.32 -9.48 -0.59
C SER A 181 -15.84 -9.22 -0.58
N GLY A 182 -16.40 -8.62 -1.64
CA GLY A 182 -17.84 -8.36 -1.77
C GLY A 182 -18.27 -6.94 -1.41
N LEU A 183 -17.35 -6.02 -1.11
CA LEU A 183 -17.71 -4.61 -0.86
C LEU A 183 -18.06 -3.89 -2.17
N GLN A 184 -19.08 -3.04 -2.13
CA GLN A 184 -19.47 -2.21 -3.26
C GLN A 184 -18.89 -0.80 -3.11
N ILE A 185 -17.83 -0.50 -3.86
CA ILE A 185 -17.12 0.79 -3.78
C ILE A 185 -17.39 1.67 -5.02
N VAL A 186 -17.48 1.07 -6.21
CA VAL A 186 -17.71 1.77 -7.49
C VAL A 186 -19.17 1.60 -7.91
N TYR A 187 -19.85 2.69 -8.25
CA TYR A 187 -21.31 2.72 -8.42
C TYR A 187 -21.78 3.04 -9.84
N ASN A 188 -20.98 3.70 -10.66
CA ASN A 188 -21.39 4.10 -12.01
C ASN A 188 -20.25 4.02 -13.02
N THR A 189 -20.59 4.13 -14.29
CA THR A 189 -19.66 4.02 -15.42
C THR A 189 -18.70 5.21 -15.53
N ASP A 190 -19.04 6.37 -14.97
CA ASP A 190 -18.14 7.52 -14.92
C ASP A 190 -16.96 7.23 -13.97
N GLU A 191 -17.25 6.64 -12.80
CA GLU A 191 -16.24 6.16 -11.85
C GLU A 191 -15.35 5.04 -12.45
N VAL A 192 -15.95 4.08 -13.18
CA VAL A 192 -15.20 3.03 -13.91
C VAL A 192 -14.23 3.66 -14.91
N SER A 193 -14.71 4.59 -15.73
CA SER A 193 -13.89 5.26 -16.75
C SER A 193 -12.75 6.07 -16.14
N PHE A 194 -13.00 6.70 -14.99
CA PHE A 194 -11.98 7.40 -14.22
C PHE A 194 -10.89 6.44 -13.73
N ILE A 195 -11.27 5.31 -13.13
CA ILE A 195 -10.32 4.29 -12.65
C ILE A 195 -9.49 3.71 -13.81
N GLN A 196 -10.10 3.48 -14.98
CA GLN A 196 -9.37 3.07 -16.18
C GLN A 196 -8.29 4.10 -16.59
N ASN A 197 -8.52 5.40 -16.40
CA ASN A 197 -7.51 6.43 -16.65
C ASN A 197 -6.43 6.50 -15.57
N LEU A 198 -6.75 6.20 -14.31
CA LEU A 198 -5.73 6.03 -13.26
C LEU A 198 -4.75 4.91 -13.62
N VAL A 199 -5.25 3.80 -14.16
CA VAL A 199 -4.41 2.70 -14.65
C VAL A 199 -3.42 3.19 -15.72
N PHE A 200 -3.86 3.98 -16.69
CA PHE A 200 -2.96 4.54 -17.73
C PHE A 200 -1.88 5.47 -17.18
N CYS A 201 -2.10 6.08 -16.02
CA CYS A 201 -1.10 6.87 -15.29
C CYS A 201 -0.03 5.97 -14.65
N VAL A 202 -0.46 4.86 -14.05
CA VAL A 202 0.41 3.92 -13.31
C VAL A 202 1.21 2.99 -14.24
N GLU A 203 0.68 2.63 -15.42
CA GLU A 203 1.33 1.74 -16.40
C GLU A 203 2.80 2.10 -16.73
N ARG A 204 3.15 3.38 -16.70
CA ARG A 204 4.47 3.88 -17.09
C ARG A 204 5.45 4.08 -15.94
N VAL A 205 5.14 3.63 -14.72
CA VAL A 205 5.97 3.93 -13.53
C VAL A 205 7.43 3.54 -13.68
N TYR A 206 7.76 2.48 -14.44
CA TYR A 206 9.14 2.04 -14.73
C TYR A 206 10.07 3.14 -15.28
N ARG A 207 9.50 4.25 -15.76
CA ARG A 207 10.25 5.41 -16.27
C ARG A 207 9.75 6.75 -15.73
N VAL A 208 8.99 6.75 -14.63
CA VAL A 208 8.47 7.98 -14.02
C VAL A 208 9.04 8.10 -12.61
N PRO A 209 10.12 8.89 -12.43
CA PRO A 209 10.64 9.22 -11.11
C PRO A 209 9.61 9.96 -10.26
N ASP A 210 9.49 9.60 -8.99
CA ASP A 210 8.52 10.17 -8.06
C ASP A 210 9.19 10.60 -6.73
N PHE A 211 8.40 11.08 -5.76
CA PHE A 211 8.91 11.47 -4.45
C PHE A 211 8.99 10.31 -3.43
N GLY A 212 8.60 9.10 -3.84
CA GLY A 212 8.57 7.89 -3.01
C GLY A 212 7.59 7.97 -1.84
N VAL A 213 7.56 6.90 -1.03
CA VAL A 213 6.68 6.76 0.15
C VAL A 213 6.89 7.86 1.20
N TRP A 214 8.09 8.44 1.22
CA TRP A 214 8.54 9.45 2.20
C TRP A 214 8.46 10.90 1.70
N GLU A 215 7.91 11.14 0.51
CA GLU A 215 7.62 12.48 -0.02
C GLU A 215 8.83 13.39 -0.21
N ARG A 216 10.03 12.81 -0.30
CA ARG A 216 11.31 13.52 -0.32
C ARG A 216 12.09 13.31 -1.62
N GLY A 217 11.71 12.32 -2.42
CA GLY A 217 12.41 11.98 -3.65
C GLY A 217 13.79 11.41 -3.31
N SER A 218 14.86 12.08 -3.72
CA SER A 218 16.20 11.65 -3.38
C SER A 218 16.47 11.67 -1.86
N LYS A 219 17.44 10.85 -1.44
CA LYS A 219 17.95 10.80 -0.06
C LYS A 219 18.41 12.17 0.45
N TYR A 220 18.82 13.04 -0.46
CA TYR A 220 19.29 14.39 -0.15
C TYR A 220 18.15 15.37 0.12
N ASN A 221 16.89 14.99 -0.10
CA ASN A 221 15.71 15.83 0.10
C ASN A 221 15.94 17.25 -0.42
N ASN A 222 16.16 17.36 -1.73
CA ASN A 222 16.51 18.57 -2.45
C ASN A 222 15.51 18.90 -3.57
N GLY A 223 14.34 18.26 -3.54
CA GLY A 223 13.27 18.42 -4.53
C GLY A 223 13.41 17.54 -5.78
N SER A 224 14.50 16.78 -5.94
CA SER A 224 14.65 15.87 -7.08
C SER A 224 13.90 14.56 -6.87
N THR A 225 13.14 14.12 -7.87
CA THR A 225 12.50 12.79 -7.89
C THR A 225 13.49 11.69 -8.30
N GLU A 226 13.22 10.46 -7.88
CA GLU A 226 14.00 9.28 -8.28
C GLU A 226 13.07 8.12 -8.61
N LEU A 227 13.56 7.12 -9.35
CA LEU A 227 12.80 5.90 -9.60
C LEU A 227 12.89 5.00 -8.36
N HIS A 228 11.78 4.86 -7.65
CA HIS A 228 11.66 4.13 -6.40
C HIS A 228 11.15 2.71 -6.65
N SER A 229 11.92 1.70 -6.23
CA SER A 229 11.54 0.28 -6.28
C SER A 229 10.22 0.04 -5.56
N SER A 230 10.01 0.66 -4.39
CA SER A 230 8.75 0.57 -3.65
C SER A 230 7.53 1.04 -4.47
N SER A 231 7.66 2.16 -5.20
CA SER A 231 6.61 2.67 -6.10
C SER A 231 6.40 1.78 -7.32
N VAL A 232 7.49 1.32 -7.97
CA VAL A 232 7.42 0.44 -9.15
C VAL A 232 6.78 -0.91 -8.80
N GLY A 233 7.13 -1.50 -7.66
CA GLY A 233 6.58 -2.79 -7.26
C GLY A 233 5.13 -2.72 -6.81
N LEU A 234 4.74 -1.67 -6.09
CA LEU A 234 3.33 -1.49 -5.72
C LEU A 234 2.45 -1.24 -6.94
N ALA A 235 2.96 -0.51 -7.94
CA ALA A 235 2.32 -0.35 -9.24
C ALA A 235 2.24 -1.66 -10.03
N LYS A 236 3.31 -2.47 -10.08
CA LYS A 236 3.28 -3.83 -10.67
C LYS A 236 2.14 -4.63 -10.05
N ALA A 237 2.09 -4.70 -8.72
CA ALA A 237 1.07 -5.44 -8.00
C ALA A 237 -0.35 -4.93 -8.28
N ALA A 238 -0.55 -3.61 -8.33
CA ALA A 238 -1.84 -3.01 -8.64
C ALA A 238 -2.31 -3.30 -10.07
N LEU A 239 -1.39 -3.19 -11.05
CA LEU A 239 -1.65 -3.49 -12.46
C LEU A 239 -2.01 -4.97 -12.65
N GLU A 240 -1.30 -5.87 -11.97
CA GLU A 240 -1.59 -7.30 -11.98
C GLU A 240 -2.94 -7.63 -11.33
N ALA A 241 -3.26 -7.00 -10.21
CA ALA A 241 -4.51 -7.20 -9.50
C ALA A 241 -5.73 -6.73 -10.31
N ILE A 242 -5.66 -5.52 -10.89
CA ILE A 242 -6.81 -4.87 -11.55
C ILE A 242 -7.03 -5.31 -12.99
N ASN A 243 -6.05 -5.94 -13.64
CA ASN A 243 -6.19 -6.38 -15.03
C ASN A 243 -7.29 -7.43 -15.19
N GLY A 244 -8.27 -7.13 -16.04
CA GLY A 244 -9.44 -7.97 -16.27
C GLY A 244 -10.43 -7.98 -15.11
N PHE A 245 -10.25 -7.14 -14.09
CA PHE A 245 -11.09 -7.10 -12.89
C PHE A 245 -12.38 -6.31 -13.13
N ASN A 246 -13.51 -6.82 -12.62
CA ASN A 246 -14.79 -6.15 -12.69
C ASN A 246 -15.05 -5.24 -11.47
N LEU A 247 -15.13 -3.93 -11.69
CA LEU A 247 -15.29 -2.95 -10.61
C LEU A 247 -16.68 -2.95 -9.95
N PHE A 248 -17.69 -3.54 -10.57
CA PHE A 248 -19.01 -3.75 -9.94
C PHE A 248 -19.09 -5.11 -9.23
N GLY A 249 -17.97 -5.81 -9.10
CA GLY A 249 -17.91 -7.14 -8.53
C GLY A 249 -18.76 -8.15 -9.30
N ASN A 250 -19.42 -9.06 -8.59
CA ASN A 250 -20.26 -10.12 -9.16
C ASN A 250 -21.47 -9.60 -9.96
N GLN A 251 -21.83 -8.33 -9.80
CA GLN A 251 -22.95 -7.69 -10.48
C GLN A 251 -22.52 -6.97 -11.77
N GLY A 252 -21.24 -7.02 -12.12
CA GLY A 252 -20.71 -6.27 -13.24
C GLY A 252 -20.88 -6.92 -14.60
N CYS A 253 -20.60 -6.13 -15.64
CA CYS A 253 -20.67 -6.53 -17.03
C CYS A 253 -19.35 -6.21 -17.76
N SER A 254 -19.25 -6.51 -19.05
CA SER A 254 -18.01 -6.30 -19.83
C SER A 254 -17.49 -4.85 -19.83
N TRP A 255 -18.37 -3.85 -19.72
CA TRP A 255 -17.99 -2.43 -19.69
C TRP A 255 -17.48 -1.93 -18.33
N SER A 256 -17.63 -2.72 -17.26
CA SER A 256 -17.08 -2.41 -15.93
C SER A 256 -15.76 -3.14 -15.65
N VAL A 257 -15.20 -3.79 -16.68
CA VAL A 257 -13.90 -4.48 -16.63
C VAL A 257 -12.78 -3.50 -16.94
N ILE A 258 -11.72 -3.53 -16.12
CA ILE A 258 -10.52 -2.73 -16.33
C ILE A 258 -9.47 -3.51 -17.12
N PHE A 259 -8.83 -2.85 -18.07
CA PHE A 259 -7.79 -3.44 -18.93
C PHE A 259 -6.44 -2.76 -18.70
N VAL A 260 -5.38 -3.58 -18.71
CA VAL A 260 -4.00 -3.14 -18.53
C VAL A 260 -3.16 -3.57 -19.73
N ASP A 261 -2.25 -2.70 -20.18
CA ASP A 261 -1.21 -3.07 -21.14
C ASP A 261 -0.21 -4.06 -20.51
N LEU A 262 -0.22 -5.31 -21.01
CA LEU A 262 0.67 -6.38 -20.52
C LEU A 262 2.15 -6.07 -20.75
N ASP A 263 2.49 -5.37 -21.84
CA ASP A 263 3.86 -4.96 -22.09
C ASP A 263 4.30 -3.92 -21.05
N ALA A 264 3.39 -3.04 -20.62
CA ALA A 264 3.67 -2.07 -19.57
C ALA A 264 3.85 -2.77 -18.21
N HIS A 265 2.98 -3.72 -17.87
CA HIS A 265 3.15 -4.57 -16.70
C HIS A 265 4.51 -5.29 -16.70
N ASN A 266 4.89 -5.93 -17.82
CA ASN A 266 6.16 -6.63 -17.93
C ASN A 266 7.37 -5.68 -17.82
N ARG A 267 7.32 -4.48 -18.40
CA ARG A 267 8.36 -3.44 -18.23
C ARG A 267 8.53 -3.03 -16.77
N ASN A 268 7.43 -2.87 -16.02
CA ASN A 268 7.47 -2.62 -14.58
C ASN A 268 8.12 -3.78 -13.82
N ARG A 269 7.74 -5.02 -14.13
CA ARG A 269 8.33 -6.23 -13.53
C ARG A 269 9.85 -6.30 -13.76
N GLN A 270 10.30 -6.18 -15.01
CA GLN A 270 11.73 -6.22 -15.35
C GLN A 270 12.51 -5.11 -14.65
N THR A 271 11.95 -3.90 -14.62
CA THR A 271 12.58 -2.74 -13.96
C THR A 271 12.71 -2.97 -12.46
N LEU A 272 11.66 -3.47 -11.79
CA LEU A 272 11.70 -3.81 -10.37
C LEU A 272 12.82 -4.81 -10.07
N CYS A 273 12.89 -5.92 -10.83
CA CYS A 273 13.93 -6.92 -10.67
C CYS A 273 15.34 -6.35 -10.85
N SER A 274 15.51 -5.37 -11.75
CA SER A 274 16.80 -4.70 -11.98
C SER A 274 17.22 -3.73 -10.88
N LEU A 275 16.24 -3.11 -10.20
CA LEU A 275 16.49 -2.11 -9.17
C LEU A 275 16.80 -2.76 -7.82
N LEU A 276 16.07 -3.82 -7.48
CA LEU A 276 16.26 -4.54 -6.23
C LEU A 276 17.66 -5.16 -6.12
N PRO A 277 18.21 -5.28 -4.90
CA PRO A 277 17.63 -4.94 -3.60
C PRO A 277 17.83 -3.47 -3.19
N ARG A 278 18.07 -2.54 -4.14
CA ARG A 278 18.13 -1.09 -3.85
C ARG A 278 16.73 -0.47 -3.94
N GLU A 279 16.53 0.61 -3.20
CA GLU A 279 15.28 1.37 -3.28
C GLU A 279 15.32 2.37 -4.42
N SER A 280 16.42 3.11 -4.58
CA SER A 280 16.58 4.03 -5.71
C SER A 280 18.06 4.36 -5.91
N ARG A 281 18.36 5.30 -6.82
CA ARG A 281 19.74 5.69 -7.13
C ARG A 281 20.50 6.19 -5.91
N SER A 282 19.86 6.99 -5.04
CA SER A 282 20.49 7.52 -3.82
C SER A 282 20.23 6.67 -2.57
N HIS A 283 19.20 5.82 -2.58
CA HIS A 283 18.84 4.93 -1.48
C HIS A 283 19.35 3.51 -1.72
N ASN A 284 20.45 3.14 -1.07
CA ASN A 284 21.01 1.79 -1.16
C ASN A 284 20.03 0.70 -0.66
N THR A 285 19.17 1.03 0.32
CA THR A 285 18.09 0.18 0.82
C THR A 285 17.12 1.08 1.60
N ASP A 286 15.88 0.66 1.76
CA ASP A 286 14.82 1.40 2.44
C ASP A 286 13.79 0.43 3.03
N ALA A 287 13.21 0.77 4.18
CA ALA A 287 12.16 0.00 4.81
C ALA A 287 10.82 0.08 4.05
N ALA A 288 10.65 1.06 3.15
CA ALA A 288 9.56 1.14 2.17
C ALA A 288 9.52 -0.06 1.20
N LEU A 289 10.62 -0.83 1.11
CA LEU A 289 10.64 -2.09 0.36
C LEU A 289 9.77 -3.18 1.02
N LEU A 290 9.55 -3.14 2.33
CA LEU A 290 8.75 -4.14 3.05
C LEU A 290 7.30 -4.23 2.54
N PRO A 291 6.52 -3.14 2.46
CA PRO A 291 5.17 -3.19 1.88
C PRO A 291 5.14 -3.48 0.37
N CYS A 292 6.29 -3.43 -0.31
CA CYS A 292 6.43 -3.76 -1.72
C CYS A 292 6.69 -5.26 -1.93
N ILE A 293 7.57 -5.88 -1.16
CA ILE A 293 7.91 -7.30 -1.31
C ILE A 293 6.96 -8.21 -0.52
N SER A 294 6.33 -7.69 0.53
CA SER A 294 5.36 -8.38 1.38
C SER A 294 4.01 -7.66 1.36
N TYR A 295 3.18 -7.84 2.39
CA TYR A 295 1.86 -7.22 2.48
C TYR A 295 1.94 -5.67 2.41
N PRO A 296 1.12 -5.01 1.59
CA PRO A 296 0.03 -5.60 0.80
C PRO A 296 0.43 -6.02 -0.63
N ALA A 297 1.56 -5.60 -1.16
CA ALA A 297 1.83 -5.69 -2.59
C ALA A 297 2.17 -7.10 -3.07
N PHE A 298 3.04 -7.83 -2.37
CA PHE A 298 3.61 -9.10 -2.83
C PHE A 298 4.16 -9.01 -4.27
N ALA A 299 4.97 -7.98 -4.55
CA ALA A 299 5.33 -7.62 -5.93
C ALA A 299 6.34 -8.57 -6.61
N LEU A 300 6.93 -9.52 -5.87
CA LEU A 300 8.01 -10.39 -6.35
C LEU A 300 7.56 -11.83 -6.48
N ASP A 301 7.90 -12.43 -7.62
CA ASP A 301 7.69 -13.86 -7.87
C ASP A 301 8.99 -14.68 -7.61
N ASP A 302 10.14 -14.02 -7.51
CA ASP A 302 11.45 -14.64 -7.29
C ASP A 302 11.80 -14.63 -5.78
N GLU A 303 11.74 -15.81 -5.17
CA GLU A 303 12.08 -16.03 -3.76
C GLU A 303 13.54 -15.68 -3.42
N ALA A 304 14.50 -15.87 -4.34
CA ALA A 304 15.90 -15.53 -4.07
C ALA A 304 16.06 -14.01 -3.97
N LEU A 305 15.46 -13.26 -4.90
CA LEU A 305 15.48 -11.80 -4.88
C LEU A 305 14.70 -11.23 -3.69
N PHE A 306 13.57 -11.86 -3.32
CA PHE A 306 12.84 -11.53 -2.10
C PHE A 306 13.75 -11.66 -0.88
N ASN A 307 14.37 -12.82 -0.68
CA ASN A 307 15.20 -13.10 0.49
C ASN A 307 16.43 -12.18 0.55
N GLN A 308 17.05 -11.91 -0.60
CA GLN A 308 18.17 -10.95 -0.69
C GLN A 308 17.74 -9.54 -0.30
N THR A 309 16.55 -9.12 -0.72
CA THR A 309 16.00 -7.79 -0.40
C THR A 309 15.66 -7.68 1.07
N LEU A 310 14.95 -8.67 1.63
CA LEU A 310 14.57 -8.72 3.02
C LEU A 310 15.79 -8.76 3.95
N ASP A 311 16.78 -9.62 3.67
CA ASP A 311 18.04 -9.67 4.44
C ASP A 311 18.73 -8.30 4.46
N LYS A 312 18.84 -7.65 3.29
CA LYS A 312 19.50 -6.34 3.20
C LYS A 312 18.78 -5.29 4.04
N VAL A 313 17.45 -5.26 4.01
CA VAL A 313 16.62 -4.37 4.83
C VAL A 313 16.84 -4.64 6.31
N VAL A 314 16.67 -5.90 6.75
CA VAL A 314 16.83 -6.31 8.15
C VAL A 314 18.23 -5.99 8.67
N ARG A 315 19.28 -6.43 7.97
CA ARG A 315 20.67 -6.26 8.38
C ARG A 315 21.12 -4.80 8.45
N LYS A 316 20.56 -3.92 7.61
CA LYS A 316 20.98 -2.50 7.55
C LYS A 316 20.11 -1.56 8.38
N LEU A 317 18.83 -1.89 8.55
CA LEU A 317 17.84 -0.94 9.07
C LEU A 317 17.22 -1.37 10.40
N LYS A 318 17.23 -2.66 10.77
CA LYS A 318 16.68 -3.12 12.06
C LYS A 318 17.48 -2.51 13.22
N GLY A 319 16.76 -1.85 14.12
CA GLY A 319 17.26 -1.31 15.38
C GLY A 319 16.54 -1.93 16.57
N LYS A 320 16.73 -1.34 17.75
CA LYS A 320 16.17 -1.83 19.01
C LYS A 320 14.69 -1.46 19.18
N TYR A 321 14.28 -0.33 18.63
CA TYR A 321 12.95 0.25 18.77
C TYR A 321 12.09 0.14 17.50
N GLY A 322 12.65 -0.39 16.41
CA GLY A 322 12.00 -0.46 15.11
C GLY A 322 13.03 -0.50 14.00
N PHE A 323 12.62 -0.16 12.77
CA PHE A 323 13.56 -0.03 11.65
C PHE A 323 13.77 1.44 11.32
N LYS A 324 14.98 1.81 10.92
CA LYS A 324 15.25 3.09 10.24
C LYS A 324 14.52 3.08 8.90
N ARG A 325 14.02 4.24 8.44
CA ARG A 325 13.44 4.33 7.08
C ARG A 325 14.51 4.02 6.03
N PHE A 326 15.64 4.71 6.12
CA PHE A 326 16.85 4.44 5.36
C PHE A 326 18.07 5.01 6.10
N LEU A 327 19.27 4.61 5.69
CA LEU A 327 20.51 5.09 6.31
C LEU A 327 20.69 6.59 6.10
N ARG A 328 21.15 7.33 7.12
CA ARG A 328 21.32 8.80 7.13
C ARG A 328 20.05 9.59 6.86
N ASP A 329 18.92 9.04 7.27
CA ASP A 329 17.66 9.76 7.28
C ASP A 329 17.60 10.76 8.44
N GLY A 330 17.41 12.04 8.11
CA GLY A 330 17.28 13.13 9.08
C GLY A 330 15.89 13.31 9.66
N TYR A 331 14.86 12.68 9.10
CA TYR A 331 13.48 12.97 9.50
C TYR A 331 13.25 12.81 11.00
N ARG A 332 12.89 13.94 11.62
CA ARG A 332 12.58 14.08 13.04
C ARG A 332 13.72 13.70 13.98
N THR A 333 14.95 13.65 13.47
CA THR A 333 16.14 13.62 14.31
C THR A 333 16.31 14.98 14.99
N SER A 334 16.96 15.01 16.16
CA SER A 334 17.19 16.26 16.91
C SER A 334 18.07 17.28 16.17
N LEU A 335 18.75 16.86 15.09
CA LEU A 335 19.58 17.74 14.27
C LEU A 335 18.90 18.22 12.98
N GLU A 336 17.71 17.70 12.64
CA GLU A 336 16.97 18.19 11.47
C GLU A 336 16.33 19.54 11.79
N ASP A 337 16.52 20.50 10.89
CA ASP A 337 15.88 21.81 10.96
C ASP A 337 14.38 21.68 10.61
N PRO A 338 13.45 21.87 11.58
CA PRO A 338 12.03 21.63 11.36
C PRO A 338 11.37 22.71 10.49
N ASN A 339 12.03 23.86 10.30
CA ASN A 339 11.48 25.00 9.57
C ASN A 339 11.88 24.99 8.09
N ARG A 340 12.67 24.01 7.67
CA ARG A 340 13.26 23.97 6.35
C ARG A 340 12.92 22.67 5.64
N ARG A 341 12.33 22.81 4.44
CA ARG A 341 11.90 21.65 3.65
C ARG A 341 13.06 20.83 3.12
N TYR A 342 14.10 21.49 2.61
CA TYR A 342 15.21 20.83 1.92
C TYR A 342 16.52 20.87 2.71
N TYR A 343 17.29 19.80 2.62
CA TYR A 343 18.58 19.72 3.28
C TYR A 343 19.63 20.61 2.59
N LYS A 344 20.63 21.07 3.36
CA LYS A 344 21.84 21.71 2.84
C LYS A 344 22.74 20.63 2.25
N PRO A 345 23.64 21.00 1.32
CA PRO A 345 24.69 20.11 0.87
C PRO A 345 25.44 19.46 2.05
N ALA A 346 25.63 18.14 1.98
CA ALA A 346 26.27 17.30 2.99
C ALA A 346 25.60 17.20 4.38
N GLU A 347 24.44 17.83 4.60
CA GLU A 347 23.72 17.79 5.88
C GLU A 347 23.37 16.36 6.32
N ILE A 348 23.13 15.45 5.37
CA ILE A 348 22.83 14.05 5.66
C ILE A 348 23.92 13.33 6.49
N LYS A 349 25.17 13.82 6.48
CA LYS A 349 26.24 13.24 7.31
C LYS A 349 25.99 13.47 8.80
N LEU A 350 25.24 14.51 9.16
CA LEU A 350 24.90 14.83 10.55
C LEU A 350 23.96 13.79 11.16
N PHE A 351 23.14 13.14 10.34
CA PHE A 351 22.12 12.19 10.77
C PHE A 351 22.65 10.75 10.89
N ASP A 352 23.88 10.49 10.42
CA ASP A 352 24.50 9.17 10.49
C ASP A 352 24.62 8.70 11.94
N GLY A 353 24.05 7.52 12.23
CA GLY A 353 24.05 6.92 13.57
C GLY A 353 22.91 7.36 14.49
N ILE A 354 22.18 8.44 14.17
CA ILE A 354 21.08 8.95 15.01
C ILE A 354 19.70 8.88 14.35
N GLU A 355 19.59 8.22 13.21
CA GLU A 355 18.34 8.13 12.44
C GLU A 355 17.22 7.53 13.30
N CYS A 356 16.01 8.08 13.20
CA CYS A 356 14.85 7.59 13.96
C CYS A 356 14.50 6.14 13.61
N GLU A 357 14.02 5.40 14.61
CA GLU A 357 13.58 4.01 14.45
C GLU A 357 12.06 3.93 14.52
N PHE A 358 11.43 3.21 13.61
CA PHE A 358 9.98 3.19 13.42
C PHE A 358 9.41 1.80 13.77
N PRO A 359 8.63 1.68 14.87
CA PRO A 359 8.06 0.40 15.31
C PRO A 359 7.12 -0.25 14.29
N ILE A 360 6.53 0.54 13.39
CA ILE A 360 5.62 0.07 12.34
C ILE A 360 6.21 -1.07 11.49
N PHE A 361 7.54 -1.12 11.34
CA PHE A 361 8.19 -2.18 10.56
C PHE A 361 8.28 -3.51 11.31
N PHE A 362 8.21 -3.52 12.64
CA PHE A 362 7.98 -4.78 13.37
C PHE A 362 6.61 -5.38 13.01
N LEU A 363 5.59 -4.54 12.81
CA LEU A 363 4.27 -5.00 12.37
C LEU A 363 4.31 -5.59 10.97
N TYR A 364 5.02 -4.96 10.02
CA TYR A 364 5.22 -5.55 8.69
C TYR A 364 5.92 -6.90 8.76
N MET A 365 6.92 -7.07 9.63
CA MET A 365 7.61 -8.34 9.81
C MET A 365 6.72 -9.41 10.48
N MET A 366 5.81 -9.02 11.39
CA MET A 366 4.80 -9.92 11.93
C MET A 366 3.84 -10.39 10.84
N ILE A 367 3.31 -9.46 10.03
CA ILE A 367 2.41 -9.78 8.92
C ILE A 367 3.10 -10.72 7.92
N ASP A 368 4.32 -10.38 7.51
CA ASP A 368 5.14 -11.22 6.62
C ASP A 368 5.31 -12.64 7.19
N GLY A 369 5.59 -12.74 8.50
CA GLY A 369 5.73 -14.02 9.19
C GLY A 369 4.44 -14.85 9.14
N VAL A 370 3.26 -14.24 9.27
CA VAL A 370 1.97 -14.94 9.13
C VAL A 370 1.75 -15.41 7.69
N PHE A 371 1.94 -14.54 6.69
CA PHE A 371 1.76 -14.88 5.28
C PHE A 371 2.71 -15.99 4.80
N ARG A 372 3.93 -16.06 5.36
CA ARG A 372 4.93 -17.10 5.08
C ARG A 372 4.81 -18.35 5.97
N GLY A 373 3.84 -18.40 6.88
CA GLY A 373 3.70 -19.55 7.80
C GLY A 373 4.88 -19.73 8.76
N ASN A 374 5.54 -18.63 9.16
CA ASN A 374 6.70 -18.62 10.04
C ASN A 374 6.33 -18.09 11.45
N PRO A 375 5.81 -18.93 12.35
CA PRO A 375 5.40 -18.50 13.69
C PRO A 375 6.58 -18.03 14.56
N LYS A 376 7.81 -18.48 14.27
CA LYS A 376 9.01 -18.03 14.99
C LYS A 376 9.28 -16.54 14.73
N GLN A 377 9.17 -16.11 13.47
CA GLN A 377 9.28 -14.71 13.09
C GLN A 377 8.18 -13.86 13.73
N VAL A 378 6.92 -14.34 13.69
CA VAL A 378 5.80 -13.63 14.34
C VAL A 378 6.09 -13.40 15.82
N LYS A 379 6.52 -14.46 16.53
CA LYS A 379 6.87 -14.37 17.95
C LYS A 379 8.05 -13.42 18.21
N GLU A 380 9.13 -13.53 17.45
CA GLU A 380 10.31 -12.65 17.58
C GLU A 380 9.90 -11.17 17.50
N TYR A 381 9.15 -10.79 16.46
CA TYR A 381 8.77 -9.40 16.26
C TYR A 381 7.67 -8.94 17.22
N GLN A 382 6.82 -9.85 17.72
CA GLN A 382 5.89 -9.54 18.81
C GLN A 382 6.61 -9.25 20.13
N ASP A 383 7.65 -10.02 20.46
CA ASP A 383 8.47 -9.82 21.65
C ASP A 383 9.26 -8.49 21.56
N LEU A 384 9.71 -8.11 20.35
CA LEU A 384 10.36 -6.81 20.09
C LEU A 384 9.37 -5.63 20.11
N LEU A 385 8.13 -5.84 19.66
CA LEU A 385 7.11 -4.80 19.62
C LEU A 385 6.56 -4.45 21.01
N SER A 386 6.31 -5.46 21.84
CA SER A 386 5.69 -5.30 23.17
C SER A 386 6.31 -4.19 24.05
N PRO A 387 7.65 -4.11 24.22
CA PRO A 387 8.27 -3.07 25.06
C PRO A 387 8.29 -1.67 24.44
N VAL A 388 7.92 -1.52 23.16
CA VAL A 388 7.87 -0.23 22.44
C VAL A 388 6.44 0.27 22.21
N LEU A 389 5.44 -0.46 22.70
CA LEU A 389 4.06 0.01 22.72
C LEU A 389 3.82 0.90 23.93
N HIS A 390 2.95 1.88 23.73
CA HIS A 390 2.39 2.71 24.79
C HIS A 390 0.90 2.41 24.93
N GLN A 391 0.22 3.12 25.83
CA GLN A 391 -1.21 2.94 26.07
C GLN A 391 -1.93 4.27 26.16
N THR A 392 -3.16 4.32 25.64
CA THR A 392 -4.09 5.44 25.87
C THR A 392 -4.50 5.50 27.34
N THR A 393 -5.26 6.53 27.70
CA THR A 393 -5.88 6.68 29.03
C THR A 393 -6.83 5.55 29.38
N GLU A 394 -7.46 4.96 28.36
CA GLU A 394 -8.39 3.83 28.45
C GLU A 394 -7.66 2.46 28.42
N GLY A 395 -6.33 2.46 28.33
CA GLY A 395 -5.51 1.25 28.32
C GLY A 395 -5.31 0.59 26.94
N TYR A 396 -5.77 1.20 25.84
CA TYR A 396 -5.59 0.64 24.50
C TYR A 396 -4.14 0.79 24.01
N PRO A 397 -3.59 -0.23 23.31
CA PRO A 397 -2.22 -0.19 22.79
C PRO A 397 -2.05 0.95 21.77
N VAL A 398 -0.89 1.60 21.82
CA VAL A 398 -0.51 2.72 20.95
C VAL A 398 0.88 2.46 20.38
N VAL A 399 0.94 2.36 19.06
CA VAL A 399 2.20 2.37 18.30
C VAL A 399 2.74 3.81 18.15
N PRO A 400 3.92 4.16 18.69
CA PRO A 400 4.57 5.43 18.40
C PRO A 400 4.97 5.52 16.93
N LYS A 401 4.93 6.73 16.35
CA LYS A 401 5.40 6.94 14.98
C LYS A 401 6.88 6.60 14.82
N TYR A 402 7.71 7.08 15.74
CA TYR A 402 9.14 6.81 15.76
C TYR A 402 9.75 7.00 17.15
N TYR A 403 10.96 6.47 17.32
CA TYR A 403 11.84 6.66 18.46
C TYR A 403 13.09 7.44 18.05
N TYR A 404 13.34 8.58 18.69
CA TYR A 404 14.43 9.50 18.37
C TYR A 404 15.44 9.62 19.51
N VAL A 405 16.66 10.06 19.18
CA VAL A 405 17.72 10.39 20.14
C VAL A 405 17.58 11.87 20.51
N PRO A 406 17.33 12.23 21.79
CA PRO A 406 17.26 13.62 22.23
C PRO A 406 18.56 14.38 21.98
N ALA A 407 18.47 15.69 21.79
CA ALA A 407 19.60 16.56 21.44
C ALA A 407 20.80 16.38 22.38
N ASP A 408 20.55 16.32 23.69
CA ASP A 408 21.59 16.19 24.72
C ASP A 408 22.38 14.87 24.64
N PHE A 409 21.81 13.84 23.99
CA PHE A 409 22.41 12.51 23.88
C PHE A 409 23.03 12.22 22.51
N VAL A 410 22.89 13.13 21.54
CA VAL A 410 23.34 12.92 20.15
C VAL A 410 24.85 12.61 20.07
N GLU A 411 25.69 13.38 20.76
CA GLU A 411 27.14 13.20 20.69
C GLU A 411 27.60 11.88 21.33
N TYR A 412 26.92 11.43 22.39
CA TYR A 412 27.20 10.14 23.02
C TYR A 412 26.79 8.96 22.13
N GLU A 413 25.61 9.05 21.49
CA GLU A 413 25.15 8.04 20.55
C GLU A 413 26.09 7.94 19.33
N LYS A 414 26.59 9.06 18.80
CA LYS A 414 27.55 9.05 17.70
C LYS A 414 28.89 8.43 18.06
N ARG A 415 29.37 8.64 19.29
CA ARG A 415 30.63 8.06 19.79
C ARG A 415 30.52 6.56 20.03
N ASN A 416 29.38 6.10 20.54
CA ASN A 416 29.10 4.69 20.79
C ASN A 416 27.68 4.33 20.35
N PRO A 417 27.47 3.92 19.08
CA PRO A 417 26.14 3.64 18.55
C PRO A 417 25.36 2.60 19.35
N GLY A 418 24.08 2.87 19.62
CA GLY A 418 23.20 2.03 20.43
C GLY A 418 23.38 2.18 21.94
N SER A 419 24.18 3.15 22.40
CA SER A 419 24.40 3.38 23.83
C SER A 419 23.30 4.19 24.50
N GLN A 420 22.59 5.04 23.77
CA GLN A 420 21.61 5.96 24.33
C GLN A 420 20.18 5.42 24.23
N LYS A 421 19.36 5.74 25.23
CA LYS A 421 17.92 5.45 25.20
C LYS A 421 17.24 6.39 24.21
N ARG A 422 16.38 5.83 23.35
CA ARG A 422 15.52 6.61 22.43
C ARG A 422 14.15 6.86 23.05
N PHE A 423 13.53 7.97 22.64
CA PHE A 423 12.25 8.44 23.18
C PHE A 423 11.16 8.39 22.11
N PRO A 424 9.93 8.02 22.48
CA PRO A 424 8.81 7.92 21.53
C PRO A 424 8.35 9.30 21.07
N SER A 425 7.90 9.40 19.82
CA SER A 425 7.32 10.62 19.24
C SER A 425 5.96 10.98 19.81
N ASN A 426 5.21 9.99 20.27
CA ASN A 426 3.87 10.10 20.82
C ASN A 426 3.61 8.90 21.74
N CYS A 427 2.76 9.07 22.74
CA CYS A 427 2.43 8.02 23.71
C CYS A 427 0.93 7.71 23.79
N GLY A 428 0.08 8.45 23.05
CA GLY A 428 -1.37 8.31 23.07
C GLY A 428 -2.04 9.07 24.20
N ARG A 429 -1.43 9.12 25.40
CA ARG A 429 -1.89 9.97 26.52
C ARG A 429 -1.77 11.47 26.22
N ASP A 430 -0.91 11.81 25.27
CA ASP A 430 -0.76 13.16 24.71
C ASP A 430 -1.83 13.50 23.66
N GLY A 431 -2.80 12.59 23.42
CA GLY A 431 -3.84 12.72 22.39
C GLY A 431 -3.30 12.55 20.97
N LYS A 432 -2.03 12.18 20.79
CA LYS A 432 -1.38 12.01 19.48
C LYS A 432 -1.31 10.54 19.12
N LEU A 433 -1.97 10.17 18.03
CA LEU A 433 -1.91 8.84 17.46
C LEU A 433 -1.35 8.88 16.04
N PHE A 434 -0.51 7.90 15.75
CA PHE A 434 -0.04 7.63 14.40
C PHE A 434 -0.97 6.62 13.73
N LEU A 435 -1.93 7.12 12.96
CA LEU A 435 -3.04 6.31 12.46
C LEU A 435 -2.59 5.16 11.54
N TRP A 436 -1.60 5.37 10.66
CA TRP A 436 -1.05 4.28 9.84
C TRP A 436 -0.43 3.17 10.71
N GLY A 437 0.31 3.52 11.77
CA GLY A 437 0.84 2.55 12.74
C GLY A 437 -0.25 1.81 13.51
N GLN A 438 -1.30 2.52 13.96
CA GLN A 438 -2.43 1.88 14.65
C GLN A 438 -3.20 0.94 13.72
N ALA A 439 -3.41 1.33 12.46
CA ALA A 439 -4.09 0.51 11.48
C ALA A 439 -3.34 -0.80 11.21
N LEU A 440 -2.03 -0.75 11.00
CA LEU A 440 -1.22 -1.97 10.86
C LEU A 440 -1.14 -2.78 12.14
N TYR A 441 -1.23 -2.16 13.33
CA TYR A 441 -1.29 -2.90 14.59
C TYR A 441 -2.51 -3.79 14.64
N VAL A 442 -3.69 -3.22 14.32
CA VAL A 442 -4.94 -3.97 14.25
C VAL A 442 -4.83 -5.12 13.24
N ILE A 443 -4.35 -4.86 12.02
CA ILE A 443 -4.20 -5.89 10.99
C ILE A 443 -3.25 -7.01 11.45
N ALA A 444 -2.05 -6.66 11.94
CA ALA A 444 -1.06 -7.63 12.39
C ALA A 444 -1.56 -8.48 13.56
N LYS A 445 -2.30 -7.86 14.49
CA LYS A 445 -2.87 -8.55 15.65
C LYS A 445 -4.04 -9.47 15.29
N LEU A 446 -4.92 -9.05 14.38
CA LEU A 446 -5.99 -9.90 13.86
C LEU A 446 -5.44 -11.15 13.14
N LEU A 447 -4.35 -10.99 12.39
CA LEU A 447 -3.65 -12.09 11.75
C LEU A 447 -2.93 -13.01 12.76
N ALA A 448 -2.17 -12.43 13.69
CA ALA A 448 -1.41 -13.19 14.68
C ALA A 448 -2.30 -13.96 15.68
N ASP A 449 -3.49 -13.43 15.97
CA ASP A 449 -4.49 -14.09 16.83
C ASP A 449 -5.45 -15.00 16.02
N GLU A 450 -5.17 -15.22 14.72
CA GLU A 450 -5.91 -16.09 13.80
C GLU A 450 -7.40 -15.72 13.59
N LEU A 451 -7.77 -14.48 13.95
CA LEU A 451 -9.11 -13.93 13.78
C LEU A 451 -9.43 -13.64 12.30
N VAL A 452 -8.40 -13.41 11.51
CA VAL A 452 -8.44 -13.26 10.05
C VAL A 452 -7.32 -14.11 9.45
N SER A 453 -7.56 -14.70 8.28
CA SER A 453 -6.53 -15.47 7.55
C SER A 453 -5.90 -14.62 6.44
N PRO A 454 -4.68 -14.96 5.99
CA PRO A 454 -4.06 -14.33 4.81
C PRO A 454 -4.99 -14.24 3.59
N ARG A 455 -5.81 -15.27 3.36
CA ARG A 455 -6.75 -15.34 2.23
C ARG A 455 -7.88 -14.32 2.29
N ASP A 456 -8.24 -13.87 3.49
CA ASP A 456 -9.30 -12.88 3.66
C ASP A 456 -8.79 -11.47 3.32
N LEU A 457 -7.50 -11.19 3.59
CA LEU A 457 -6.88 -9.87 3.34
C LEU A 457 -6.24 -9.73 1.96
N ASP A 458 -6.04 -10.85 1.25
CA ASP A 458 -5.59 -10.91 -0.14
C ASP A 458 -6.46 -11.92 -0.93
N PRO A 459 -7.76 -11.64 -1.11
CA PRO A 459 -8.65 -12.44 -1.96
C PRO A 459 -8.18 -12.49 -3.43
N ALA A 460 -7.34 -11.54 -3.87
CA ALA A 460 -6.67 -11.60 -5.17
C ALA A 460 -5.54 -12.66 -5.23
N GLN A 461 -5.20 -13.30 -4.10
CA GLN A 461 -4.22 -14.38 -3.96
C GLN A 461 -2.81 -14.02 -4.45
N ARG A 462 -2.41 -12.75 -4.36
CA ARG A 462 -1.07 -12.33 -4.81
C ARG A 462 0.07 -12.92 -3.97
N TYR A 463 -0.16 -13.18 -2.69
CA TYR A 463 0.83 -13.80 -1.82
C TYR A 463 1.13 -15.26 -2.20
N ILE A 464 0.24 -15.89 -2.98
CA ILE A 464 0.39 -17.26 -3.46
C ILE A 464 1.16 -17.22 -4.79
N PRO A 465 2.18 -18.08 -5.01
CA PRO A 465 2.86 -18.17 -6.29
C PRO A 465 1.88 -18.40 -7.45
N PRO A 466 2.11 -17.80 -8.64
CA PRO A 466 1.18 -17.91 -9.78
C PRO A 466 0.81 -19.34 -10.18
N GLN A 467 1.69 -20.32 -9.92
CA GLN A 467 1.48 -21.74 -10.21
C GLN A 467 0.39 -22.38 -9.34
N GLU A 468 0.13 -21.80 -8.16
CA GLU A 468 -0.82 -22.31 -7.16
C GLU A 468 -2.09 -21.44 -7.05
N GLN A 469 -2.12 -20.29 -7.74
CA GLN A 469 -3.28 -19.40 -7.78
C GLN A 469 -4.45 -20.09 -8.49
N ARG A 470 -5.63 -20.06 -7.86
CA ARG A 470 -6.88 -20.48 -8.51
C ARG A 470 -7.54 -19.29 -9.19
N ASN A 471 -8.31 -19.54 -10.24
CA ASN A 471 -9.04 -18.50 -10.97
C ASN A 471 -9.88 -17.64 -10.04
N VAL A 472 -9.60 -16.33 -10.03
CA VAL A 472 -10.45 -15.34 -9.38
C VAL A 472 -11.71 -15.16 -10.25
N SER A 473 -12.87 -15.54 -9.72
CA SER A 473 -14.18 -15.59 -10.43
C SER A 473 -14.59 -14.28 -11.11
N MET A 474 -13.95 -13.16 -10.76
CA MET A 474 -14.27 -11.81 -11.24
C MET A 474 -13.38 -11.34 -12.39
N ARG A 475 -12.47 -12.19 -12.89
CA ARG A 475 -11.65 -11.89 -14.06
C ARG A 475 -12.40 -12.27 -15.34
N PHE A 476 -12.58 -11.30 -16.24
CA PHE A 476 -13.24 -11.52 -17.54
C PHE A 476 -12.50 -12.56 -18.41
N SER A 477 -11.19 -12.73 -18.17
CA SER A 477 -10.40 -13.82 -18.72
C SER A 477 -10.39 -14.98 -17.73
N ASN A 478 -11.29 -15.95 -17.89
CA ASN A 478 -11.14 -17.29 -17.31
C ASN A 478 -9.97 -18.01 -17.99
N GLN A 479 -8.75 -17.46 -17.87
CA GLN A 479 -7.54 -18.25 -18.11
C GLN A 479 -7.50 -19.24 -16.95
N GLY A 480 -7.68 -20.53 -17.25
CA GLY A 480 -7.46 -21.63 -16.30
C GLY A 480 -6.07 -21.56 -15.65
N PRO A 481 -5.77 -22.48 -14.73
CA PRO A 481 -4.40 -22.66 -14.25
C PRO A 481 -3.45 -22.67 -15.45
N LEU A 482 -2.41 -21.85 -15.41
CA LEU A 482 -1.33 -21.91 -16.39
C LEU A 482 -0.66 -23.29 -16.24
N GLU A 483 -1.12 -24.27 -17.01
CA GLU A 483 -0.39 -25.52 -17.17
C GLU A 483 0.99 -25.16 -17.76
N ASN A 484 2.05 -25.68 -17.13
CA ASN A 484 3.45 -25.26 -17.27
C ASN A 484 4.11 -25.51 -18.64
N ASP A 485 3.35 -25.86 -19.68
CA ASP A 485 3.88 -25.94 -21.05
C ASP A 485 3.44 -24.71 -21.84
N VAL A 486 4.10 -23.58 -21.58
CA VAL A 486 4.02 -22.41 -22.48
C VAL A 486 4.71 -22.78 -23.79
N VAL A 487 3.98 -23.39 -24.71
CA VAL A 487 4.44 -23.62 -26.08
C VAL A 487 4.29 -22.32 -26.86
N VAL A 488 5.43 -21.70 -27.19
CA VAL A 488 5.44 -20.54 -28.09
C VAL A 488 5.25 -21.04 -29.51
N HIS A 489 4.04 -20.89 -30.04
CA HIS A 489 3.77 -21.13 -31.46
C HIS A 489 4.09 -19.88 -32.27
N VAL A 490 4.96 -20.03 -33.27
CA VAL A 490 5.27 -18.97 -34.24
C VAL A 490 4.64 -19.37 -35.57
N ALA A 491 3.75 -18.52 -36.08
CA ALA A 491 3.16 -18.66 -37.41
C ALA A 491 3.66 -17.54 -38.30
N LEU A 492 4.05 -17.88 -39.53
CA LEU A 492 4.45 -16.92 -40.55
C LEU A 492 3.33 -16.80 -41.59
N VAL A 493 2.90 -15.56 -41.84
CA VAL A 493 1.82 -15.25 -42.78
C VAL A 493 2.39 -14.36 -43.87
N ALA A 494 2.24 -14.77 -45.12
CA ALA A 494 2.70 -14.01 -46.27
C ALA A 494 1.65 -12.95 -46.65
N GLU A 495 2.06 -11.70 -46.79
CA GLU A 495 1.16 -10.60 -47.16
C GLU A 495 0.46 -10.83 -48.52
N SER A 496 1.09 -11.58 -49.42
CA SER A 496 0.62 -11.84 -50.77
C SER A 496 1.01 -13.23 -51.23
N GLN A 497 0.26 -13.74 -52.22
CA GLN A 497 0.56 -15.03 -52.85
C GLN A 497 1.95 -15.01 -53.54
N ARG A 498 2.40 -13.86 -54.03
CA ARG A 498 3.74 -13.69 -54.59
C ARG A 498 4.83 -13.91 -53.54
N LEU A 499 4.67 -13.30 -52.35
CA LEU A 499 5.60 -13.50 -51.25
C LEU A 499 5.55 -14.94 -50.73
N GLN A 500 4.37 -15.55 -50.66
CA GLN A 500 4.20 -16.96 -50.28
C GLN A 500 5.00 -17.89 -51.20
N VAL A 501 4.87 -17.74 -52.52
CA VAL A 501 5.63 -18.55 -53.49
C VAL A 501 7.13 -18.33 -53.34
N PHE A 502 7.58 -17.08 -53.15
CA PHE A 502 8.98 -16.76 -52.92
C PHE A 502 9.52 -17.40 -51.62
N LEU A 503 8.81 -17.27 -50.50
CA LEU A 503 9.21 -17.89 -49.23
C LEU A 503 9.26 -19.42 -49.33
N ASN A 504 8.33 -20.01 -50.10
CA ASN A 504 8.32 -21.44 -50.35
C ASN A 504 9.56 -21.94 -51.12
N THR A 505 10.20 -21.10 -51.96
CA THR A 505 11.47 -21.48 -52.61
C THR A 505 12.63 -21.63 -51.62
N TYR A 506 12.50 -21.07 -50.41
CA TYR A 506 13.44 -21.24 -49.30
C TYR A 506 12.97 -22.30 -48.28
N GLY A 507 11.89 -23.03 -48.59
CA GLY A 507 11.31 -24.04 -47.69
C GLY A 507 10.49 -23.45 -46.53
N ILE A 508 10.16 -22.16 -46.57
CA ILE A 508 9.35 -21.50 -45.53
C ILE A 508 7.87 -21.60 -45.91
N GLN A 509 7.14 -22.46 -45.20
CA GLN A 509 5.70 -22.61 -45.38
C GLN A 509 4.96 -21.45 -44.72
N THR A 510 4.07 -20.80 -45.48
CA THR A 510 3.25 -19.68 -45.03
C THR A 510 1.85 -19.77 -45.62
N GLN A 511 0.88 -19.11 -45.00
CA GLN A 511 -0.47 -18.89 -45.54
C GLN A 511 -0.65 -17.41 -45.88
N THR A 512 -1.55 -17.08 -46.80
CA THR A 512 -2.02 -15.70 -46.99
C THR A 512 -3.17 -15.38 -46.03
N PRO A 513 -3.48 -14.11 -45.74
CA PRO A 513 -4.62 -13.75 -44.89
C PRO A 513 -5.96 -14.35 -45.35
N GLN A 514 -6.17 -14.47 -46.66
CA GLN A 514 -7.37 -15.10 -47.25
C GLN A 514 -7.44 -16.61 -46.97
N GLN A 515 -6.28 -17.29 -46.95
CA GLN A 515 -6.19 -18.71 -46.64
C GLN A 515 -6.34 -19.00 -45.14
N ALA A 516 -6.21 -17.98 -44.29
CA ALA A 516 -6.36 -18.09 -42.83
C ALA A 516 -7.80 -17.89 -42.35
N GLU A 517 -8.76 -17.63 -43.25
CA GLU A 517 -10.18 -17.51 -42.88
C GLU A 517 -10.68 -18.75 -42.10
N PRO A 518 -11.49 -18.55 -41.03
CA PRO A 518 -12.17 -17.32 -40.62
C PRO A 518 -11.33 -16.36 -39.74
N ILE A 519 -10.03 -16.62 -39.53
CA ILE A 519 -9.17 -15.80 -38.68
C ILE A 519 -8.75 -14.54 -39.44
N GLN A 520 -9.15 -13.38 -38.94
CA GLN A 520 -8.73 -12.09 -39.49
C GLN A 520 -7.44 -11.61 -38.82
N ILE A 521 -6.43 -11.32 -39.64
CA ILE A 521 -5.15 -10.79 -39.18
C ILE A 521 -5.12 -9.30 -39.47
N TRP A 522 -5.01 -8.51 -38.41
CA TRP A 522 -4.97 -7.06 -38.48
C TRP A 522 -3.61 -6.53 -38.00
N PRO A 523 -3.16 -5.38 -38.52
CA PRO A 523 -1.97 -4.74 -37.99
C PRO A 523 -2.22 -4.24 -36.56
N GLN A 524 -1.17 -4.20 -35.75
CA GLN A 524 -1.19 -3.77 -34.35
C GLN A 524 -1.85 -2.40 -34.15
N GLN A 525 -1.75 -1.48 -35.12
CA GLN A 525 -2.36 -0.16 -35.05
C GLN A 525 -3.89 -0.20 -34.90
N GLU A 526 -4.57 -1.22 -35.43
CA GLU A 526 -6.03 -1.35 -35.24
C GLU A 526 -6.39 -1.66 -33.79
N LEU A 527 -5.53 -2.40 -33.08
CA LEU A 527 -5.72 -2.65 -31.65
C LEU A 527 -5.52 -1.36 -30.83
N VAL A 528 -4.57 -0.51 -31.23
CA VAL A 528 -4.38 0.81 -30.61
C VAL A 528 -5.62 1.69 -30.78
N LYS A 529 -6.21 1.71 -31.99
CA LYS A 529 -7.48 2.42 -32.26
C LYS A 529 -8.63 1.86 -31.42
N ALA A 530 -8.73 0.55 -31.27
CA ALA A 530 -9.75 -0.06 -30.42
C ALA A 530 -9.58 0.33 -28.95
N TYR A 531 -8.34 0.28 -28.44
CA TYR A 531 -8.03 0.58 -27.03
C TYR A 531 -8.11 2.07 -26.72
N PHE A 532 -8.05 2.95 -27.71
CA PHE A 532 -8.27 4.39 -27.54
C PHE A 532 -9.59 4.68 -26.81
N HIS A 533 -10.63 3.89 -27.09
CA HIS A 533 -11.96 4.06 -26.49
C HIS A 533 -12.04 3.66 -25.01
N LEU A 534 -11.05 2.95 -24.48
CA LEU A 534 -11.02 2.56 -23.07
C LEU A 534 -10.87 3.78 -22.17
N GLY A 535 -11.85 4.00 -21.30
CA GLY A 535 -11.86 5.11 -20.35
C GLY A 535 -12.19 6.48 -20.96
N ILE A 536 -12.78 6.54 -22.16
CA ILE A 536 -13.33 7.82 -22.65
C ILE A 536 -14.48 8.25 -21.73
N ASN A 537 -14.43 9.51 -21.28
CA ASN A 537 -15.49 10.12 -20.50
C ASN A 537 -15.57 11.62 -20.77
N GLU A 538 -16.61 12.05 -21.50
CA GLU A 538 -16.79 13.45 -21.86
C GLU A 538 -17.11 14.34 -20.65
N LYS A 539 -17.90 13.83 -19.68
CA LYS A 539 -18.27 14.59 -18.47
C LYS A 539 -17.06 14.96 -17.61
N LEU A 540 -16.06 14.08 -17.59
CA LEU A 540 -14.81 14.27 -16.85
C LEU A 540 -13.67 14.83 -17.71
N GLY A 541 -13.88 15.07 -19.01
CA GLY A 541 -12.85 15.54 -19.93
C GLY A 541 -11.74 14.51 -20.22
N LEU A 542 -12.03 13.21 -20.08
CA LEU A 542 -11.06 12.13 -20.24
C LEU A 542 -11.10 11.55 -21.65
N SER A 543 -9.98 11.62 -22.37
CA SER A 543 -9.85 11.16 -23.76
C SER A 543 -9.55 9.65 -23.91
N GLY A 544 -9.64 8.84 -22.86
CA GLY A 544 -9.28 7.42 -22.90
C GLY A 544 -7.77 7.12 -23.01
N ARG A 545 -7.41 5.95 -23.56
CA ARG A 545 -6.01 5.50 -23.61
C ARG A 545 -5.17 6.42 -24.52
N PRO A 546 -4.00 6.91 -24.07
CA PRO A 546 -3.10 7.67 -24.95
C PRO A 546 -2.63 6.82 -26.13
N ASP A 547 -2.28 7.46 -27.24
CA ASP A 547 -1.80 6.82 -28.47
C ASP A 547 -0.40 6.20 -28.27
N ARG A 548 -0.39 5.04 -27.62
CA ARG A 548 0.80 4.27 -27.24
C ARG A 548 0.79 2.96 -28.02
N PRO A 549 1.92 2.53 -28.60
CA PRO A 549 1.99 1.22 -29.24
C PRO A 549 1.72 0.10 -28.22
N ILE A 550 1.08 -0.97 -28.66
CA ILE A 550 0.83 -2.19 -27.86
C ILE A 550 1.88 -3.23 -28.24
N GLY A 551 2.76 -3.62 -27.33
CA GLY A 551 3.88 -4.50 -27.71
C GLY A 551 3.45 -5.95 -28.01
N CYS A 552 4.46 -6.80 -28.20
CA CYS A 552 4.26 -8.18 -28.63
C CYS A 552 3.39 -8.98 -27.65
N LEU A 553 3.49 -8.70 -26.35
CA LEU A 553 2.71 -9.41 -25.32
C LEU A 553 1.23 -9.03 -25.37
N GLY A 554 0.92 -7.76 -25.66
CA GLY A 554 -0.44 -7.31 -25.87
C GLY A 554 -1.05 -7.84 -27.17
N THR A 555 -0.26 -7.94 -28.24
CA THR A 555 -0.72 -8.46 -29.55
C THR A 555 -0.80 -9.98 -29.62
N SER A 556 -0.13 -10.71 -28.72
CA SER A 556 -0.15 -12.18 -28.71
C SER A 556 -1.39 -12.79 -28.08
N LYS A 557 -2.37 -11.98 -27.64
CA LYS A 557 -3.65 -12.47 -27.12
C LYS A 557 -4.66 -12.65 -28.26
N VAL A 558 -5.29 -13.83 -28.29
CA VAL A 558 -6.47 -14.06 -29.13
C VAL A 558 -7.63 -13.27 -28.54
N LEU A 559 -8.14 -12.30 -29.30
CA LEU A 559 -9.33 -11.55 -28.94
C LEU A 559 -10.54 -12.20 -29.63
N THR A 560 -11.40 -12.82 -28.84
CA THR A 560 -12.68 -13.32 -29.34
C THR A 560 -13.69 -12.18 -29.37
N ARG A 561 -14.09 -11.77 -30.58
CA ARG A 561 -15.25 -10.90 -30.76
C ARG A 561 -16.48 -11.80 -30.64
N PRO A 562 -17.39 -11.61 -29.67
CA PRO A 562 -18.66 -12.32 -29.71
C PRO A 562 -19.34 -11.95 -31.02
N CYS A 563 -19.66 -12.94 -31.85
CA CYS A 563 -20.53 -12.74 -33.00
C CYS A 563 -21.92 -12.37 -32.48
N VAL A 564 -22.14 -11.10 -32.18
CA VAL A 564 -23.50 -10.56 -32.13
C VAL A 564 -23.95 -10.55 -33.58
N PHE A 565 -24.84 -11.47 -33.93
CA PHE A 565 -25.56 -11.47 -35.20
C PHE A 565 -26.26 -10.10 -35.34
N SER A 566 -25.62 -9.16 -36.02
CA SER A 566 -26.31 -8.00 -36.57
C SER A 566 -27.08 -8.50 -37.78
N GLY A 567 -28.41 -8.60 -37.63
CA GLY A 567 -29.32 -8.63 -38.76
C GLY A 567 -29.08 -7.43 -39.67
N PRO A 568 -29.48 -7.51 -40.94
CA PRO A 568 -29.18 -6.48 -41.92
C PRO A 568 -29.84 -5.16 -41.49
N PHE A 569 -29.03 -4.13 -41.30
CA PHE A 569 -29.51 -2.76 -41.36
C PHE A 569 -29.85 -2.46 -42.82
N SER A 570 -31.15 -2.41 -43.11
CA SER A 570 -31.75 -1.80 -44.30
C SER A 570 -31.83 -0.29 -44.16
#